data_AF-A0A4Y2LAC9-F1
#
_entry.id   AF-A0A4Y2LAC9-F1
#
_cell.length_a   1.000
_cell.length_b   1.000
_cell.length_c   1.000
_cell.angle_alpha   90.00
_cell.angle_beta   90.00
_cell.angle_gamma   90.00
#
_symmetry.space_group_name_H-M   'P 1'
#
loop_
_entity.id
_entity.type
_entity.pdbx_description
1 polymer ?
#
loop_
_entity_poly.entity_id
_entity_poly.type
_entity_poly.pdbx_seq_one_letter_code
_entity_poly.pdbx_strand_id
1 'polypeptide(L)'
;MYVDVDQKNWDNILPFVTFAYNSAKQETTGFSPFFLVHGRDGDTPLDAILPFLPDESAFDYVHNLVTKAEEARQLAKIHLTKAQDKDKSRYDERHRTVSYQEGDLVWIFTPIRK
;
A
#
# COMPACT_ATOMS: atom_id res chain seq x y z
N MET A 1 -10.11 -10.28 14.98
CA MET A 1 -8.82 -10.63 15.60
C MET A 1 -8.39 -9.48 16.47
N TYR A 2 -7.97 -9.76 17.70
CA TYR A 2 -7.61 -8.73 18.66
C TYR A 2 -6.35 -9.16 19.42
N VAL A 3 -5.44 -8.21 19.63
CA VAL A 3 -4.24 -8.40 20.45
C VAL A 3 -4.70 -8.49 21.90
N ASP A 4 -4.24 -9.50 22.63
CA ASP A 4 -4.57 -9.68 24.05
C ASP A 4 -4.23 -8.40 24.84
N VAL A 5 -4.89 -8.18 25.97
CA VAL A 5 -4.69 -7.02 26.86
C VAL A 5 -3.21 -6.90 27.25
N ASP A 6 -2.55 -8.04 27.43
CA ASP A 6 -1.12 -8.15 27.75
C ASP A 6 -0.18 -7.86 26.56
N GLN A 7 -0.71 -7.68 25.35
CA GLN A 7 0.02 -7.47 24.10
C GLN A 7 1.09 -8.52 23.79
N LYS A 8 0.95 -9.75 24.29
CA LYS A 8 1.95 -10.82 24.11
C LYS A 8 1.74 -11.66 22.85
N ASN A 9 0.60 -11.52 22.16
CA ASN A 9 0.22 -12.36 21.02
C ASN A 9 0.18 -11.57 19.68
N TRP A 10 0.73 -10.36 19.63
CA TRP A 10 0.71 -9.52 18.42
C TRP A 10 1.40 -10.20 17.23
N ASP A 11 2.46 -10.96 17.51
CA ASP A 11 3.23 -11.76 16.56
C ASP A 11 2.38 -12.85 15.89
N ASN A 12 1.52 -13.50 16.68
CA ASN A 12 0.58 -14.51 16.19
C ASN A 12 -0.52 -13.91 15.30
N ILE A 13 -0.86 -12.63 15.52
CA ILE A 13 -1.90 -11.91 14.77
C ILE A 13 -1.34 -11.26 13.52
N LEU A 14 -0.03 -10.98 13.50
CA LEU A 14 0.65 -10.27 12.41
C LEU A 14 0.36 -10.85 11.02
N PRO A 15 0.42 -12.18 10.77
CA PRO A 15 0.17 -12.74 9.44
C PRO A 15 -1.21 -12.37 8.89
N PHE A 16 -2.21 -12.32 9.76
CA PHE A 16 -3.58 -11.99 9.35
C PHE A 16 -3.75 -10.51 9.05
N VAL A 17 -3.09 -9.63 9.81
CA VAL A 17 -3.07 -8.19 9.53
C VAL A 17 -2.33 -7.91 8.24
N THR A 18 -1.19 -8.58 8.02
CA THR A 18 -0.45 -8.50 6.76
C THR A 18 -1.30 -8.95 5.58
N PHE A 19 -2.03 -10.06 5.71
CA PHE A 19 -2.95 -10.50 4.67
C PHE A 19 -4.03 -9.46 4.40
N ALA A 20 -4.72 -8.97 5.43
CA ALA A 20 -5.78 -7.96 5.29
C ALA A 20 -5.26 -6.66 4.65
N TYR A 21 -4.06 -6.21 5.04
CA TYR A 21 -3.44 -5.02 4.46
C TYR A 21 -3.05 -5.23 2.99
N ASN A 22 -2.56 -6.41 2.63
CA ASN A 22 -2.15 -6.73 1.27
C ASN A 22 -3.34 -6.98 0.33
N SER A 23 -4.47 -7.46 0.85
CA SER A 23 -5.68 -7.70 0.05
C SER A 23 -6.63 -6.50 -0.01
N ALA A 24 -6.55 -5.58 0.95
CA ALA A 24 -7.36 -4.36 0.94
C ALA A 24 -6.90 -3.39 -0.16
N LYS A 25 -7.87 -2.77 -0.82
CA LYS A 25 -7.64 -1.68 -1.78
C LYS A 25 -7.11 -0.45 -1.04
N GLN A 26 -5.94 0.04 -1.44
CA GLN A 26 -5.39 1.27 -0.89
C GLN A 26 -5.96 2.49 -1.61
N GLU A 27 -6.24 3.55 -0.86
CA GLU A 27 -6.81 4.80 -1.41
C GLU A 27 -5.85 5.47 -2.40
N THR A 28 -4.55 5.52 -2.06
CA THR A 28 -3.52 6.18 -2.86
C THR A 28 -3.30 5.54 -4.22
N THR A 29 -3.27 4.21 -4.29
CA THR A 29 -3.02 3.49 -5.55
C THR A 29 -4.32 3.13 -6.27
N GLY A 30 -5.42 2.96 -5.53
CA GLY A 30 -6.70 2.47 -6.04
C GLY A 30 -6.75 0.95 -6.25
N PHE A 31 -5.71 0.22 -5.86
CA PHE A 31 -5.59 -1.24 -6.00
C PHE A 31 -5.07 -1.87 -4.70
N SER A 32 -5.25 -3.18 -4.55
CA SER A 32 -4.61 -3.91 -3.45
C SER A 32 -3.13 -4.18 -3.78
N PRO A 33 -2.22 -4.14 -2.79
CA PRO A 33 -0.83 -4.53 -3.00
C PRO A 33 -0.68 -5.92 -3.63
N PHE A 34 -1.51 -6.87 -3.20
CA PHE A 34 -1.51 -8.23 -3.73
C PHE A 34 -1.83 -8.25 -5.24
N PHE A 35 -2.86 -7.53 -5.67
CA PHE A 35 -3.22 -7.43 -7.08
C PHE A 35 -2.10 -6.81 -7.93
N LEU A 36 -1.44 -5.77 -7.42
CA LEU A 36 -0.33 -5.14 -8.14
C LEU A 36 0.88 -6.07 -8.31
N VAL A 37 1.10 -7.01 -7.39
CA VAL A 37 2.19 -7.99 -7.51
C VAL A 37 1.80 -9.16 -8.40
N HIS A 38 0.61 -9.73 -8.18
CA HIS A 38 0.22 -11.02 -8.76
C HIS A 38 -0.75 -10.94 -9.95
N GLY A 39 -1.33 -9.77 -10.24
CA GLY A 39 -2.31 -9.57 -11.32
C GLY A 39 -3.70 -10.15 -11.05
N ARG A 40 -3.89 -10.74 -9.86
CA ARG A 40 -5.15 -11.35 -9.40
C ARG A 40 -5.38 -10.97 -7.95
N ASP A 41 -6.62 -11.08 -7.49
CA ASP A 41 -6.93 -10.97 -6.07
C ASP A 41 -6.49 -12.22 -5.31
N GLY A 42 -6.23 -12.03 -4.01
CA GLY A 42 -5.81 -13.11 -3.12
C GLY A 42 -6.99 -13.99 -2.74
N ASP A 43 -6.78 -15.30 -2.74
CA ASP A 43 -7.82 -16.26 -2.42
C ASP A 43 -8.22 -16.13 -0.94
N THR A 44 -9.50 -15.93 -0.69
CA THR A 44 -10.08 -15.89 0.66
C THR A 44 -10.66 -17.26 1.02
N PRO A 45 -10.91 -17.53 2.32
CA PRO A 45 -11.61 -18.73 2.73
C PRO A 45 -12.97 -18.93 2.05
N LEU A 46 -13.64 -17.84 1.65
CA LEU A 46 -14.89 -17.90 0.92
C LEU A 46 -14.69 -18.45 -0.50
N ASP A 47 -13.62 -18.05 -1.19
CA ASP A 47 -13.28 -18.52 -2.54
C ASP A 47 -12.89 -20.01 -2.53
N ALA A 48 -12.33 -20.50 -1.44
CA ALA A 48 -12.06 -21.93 -1.25
C ALA A 48 -13.35 -22.75 -1.05
N ILE A 49 -14.38 -22.16 -0.42
CA ILE A 49 -15.69 -22.80 -0.22
C ILE A 49 -16.54 -22.73 -1.49
N LEU A 50 -16.40 -21.64 -2.26
CA LEU A 50 -17.15 -21.36 -3.49
C LEU A 50 -16.17 -21.16 -4.66
N PRO A 51 -15.57 -22.24 -5.17
CA PRO A 51 -14.58 -22.13 -6.23
C PRO A 51 -15.22 -21.64 -7.53
N PHE A 52 -14.68 -20.56 -8.07
CA PHE A 52 -14.99 -20.09 -9.42
C PHE A 52 -13.94 -20.64 -10.39
N LEU A 53 -14.38 -21.44 -11.37
CA LEU A 53 -13.54 -21.94 -12.45
C LEU A 53 -13.87 -21.15 -13.73
N PRO A 54 -12.95 -20.29 -14.21
CA PRO A 54 -13.14 -19.63 -15.50
C PRO A 54 -13.06 -20.66 -16.64
N ASP A 55 -13.89 -20.47 -17.67
CA ASP A 55 -13.98 -21.32 -18.86
C ASP A 55 -12.88 -21.01 -19.91
N GLU A 56 -11.86 -20.22 -19.52
CA GLU A 56 -10.77 -19.78 -20.38
C GLU A 56 -9.66 -20.84 -20.48
N SER A 57 -8.98 -20.89 -21.63
CA SER A 57 -7.76 -21.69 -21.75
C SER A 57 -6.70 -21.20 -20.77
N ALA A 58 -5.91 -22.11 -20.20
CA ALA A 58 -4.89 -21.75 -19.21
C ALA A 58 -3.86 -20.74 -19.74
N PHE A 59 -3.61 -20.74 -21.06
CA PHE A 59 -2.71 -19.79 -21.70
C PHE A 59 -3.30 -18.39 -21.80
N ASP A 60 -4.55 -18.28 -22.24
CA ASP A 60 -5.25 -17.00 -22.37
C ASP A 60 -5.44 -16.33 -21.01
N TYR A 61 -5.74 -17.14 -19.98
CA TYR A 61 -5.87 -16.67 -18.60
C TYR A 61 -4.58 -16.04 -18.09
N VAL A 62 -3.42 -16.70 -18.25
CA VAL A 62 -2.12 -16.18 -17.78
C VAL A 62 -1.75 -14.90 -18.54
N HIS A 63 -1.97 -14.87 -19.86
CA HIS A 63 -1.70 -13.67 -20.65
C HIS A 63 -2.56 -12.49 -20.18
N ASN A 64 -3.86 -12.72 -19.98
CA ASN A 64 -4.79 -11.72 -19.47
C ASN A 64 -4.39 -11.20 -18.08
N LEU A 65 -3.94 -12.08 -17.18
CA LEU A 65 -3.45 -11.69 -15.85
C LEU A 65 -2.25 -10.75 -15.93
N VAL A 66 -1.25 -11.07 -16.75
CA VAL A 66 -0.04 -10.26 -16.90
C VAL A 66 -0.39 -8.87 -17.45
N THR A 67 -1.23 -8.83 -18.50
CA THR A 67 -1.66 -7.57 -19.11
C THR A 67 -2.44 -6.70 -18.12
N LYS A 68 -3.42 -7.26 -17.42
CA LYS A 68 -4.19 -6.54 -16.39
C LYS A 68 -3.32 -6.04 -15.24
N ALA A 69 -2.34 -6.84 -14.81
CA ALA A 69 -1.40 -6.42 -13.78
C ALA A 69 -0.59 -5.21 -14.21
N GLU A 70 -0.12 -5.20 -15.45
CA GLU A 70 0.69 -4.10 -15.97
C GLU A 70 -0.11 -2.81 -16.14
N GLU A 71 -1.32 -2.90 -16.69
CA GLU A 71 -2.25 -1.78 -16.78
C GLU A 71 -2.55 -1.19 -15.39
N ALA A 72 -2.82 -2.05 -14.40
CA ALA A 72 -3.07 -1.61 -13.03
C ALA A 72 -1.86 -0.94 -12.39
N ARG A 73 -0.63 -1.43 -12.64
CA ARG A 73 0.61 -0.78 -12.17
C ARG A 73 0.79 0.61 -12.77
N GLN A 74 0.50 0.76 -14.07
CA GLN A 74 0.57 2.07 -14.74
C GLN A 74 -0.44 3.05 -14.14
N LEU A 75 -1.69 2.61 -13.93
CA LEU A 75 -2.72 3.41 -13.28
C LEU A 75 -2.36 3.77 -11.83
N ALA A 76 -1.87 2.80 -11.06
CA ALA A 76 -1.42 3.00 -9.68
C ALA A 76 -0.31 4.04 -9.61
N LYS A 77 0.64 4.04 -10.56
CA LYS A 77 1.71 5.05 -10.65
C LYS A 77 1.14 6.45 -10.88
N ILE A 78 0.16 6.58 -11.78
CA ILE A 78 -0.51 7.87 -12.04
C ILE A 78 -1.23 8.38 -10.79
N HIS A 79 -1.98 7.51 -10.10
CA HIS A 79 -2.66 7.87 -8.86
C HIS A 79 -1.68 8.27 -7.76
N LEU A 80 -0.59 7.52 -7.59
CA LEU A 80 0.45 7.80 -6.62
C LEU A 80 1.09 9.17 -6.84
N THR A 81 1.46 9.51 -8.09
CA THR A 81 2.03 10.83 -8.40
C THR A 81 1.05 11.94 -8.07
N LYS A 82 -0.23 11.81 -8.46
CA LYS A 82 -1.27 12.81 -8.12
C LYS A 82 -1.46 12.98 -6.62
N ALA A 83 -1.45 11.89 -5.86
CA ALA A 83 -1.56 11.93 -4.41
C ALA A 83 -0.35 12.62 -3.78
N GLN A 84 0.86 12.28 -4.24
CA GLN A 84 2.10 12.93 -3.80
C GLN A 84 2.10 14.44 -4.09
N ASP A 85 1.66 14.86 -5.28
CA ASP A 85 1.57 16.28 -5.65
C ASP A 85 0.58 17.05 -4.76
N LYS A 86 -0.56 16.41 -4.43
CA LYS A 86 -1.56 16.96 -3.53
C LYS A 86 -1.04 17.08 -2.10
N ASP A 87 -0.40 16.04 -1.59
CA ASP A 87 0.17 16.03 -0.24
C ASP A 87 1.32 17.03 -0.11
N LYS A 88 2.15 17.15 -1.15
CA LYS A 88 3.18 18.18 -1.26
C LYS A 88 2.57 19.57 -1.20
N SER A 89 1.55 19.85 -2.02
CA SER A 89 0.90 21.16 -2.05
C SER A 89 0.32 21.54 -0.69
N ARG A 90 -0.33 20.59 0.01
CA ARG A 90 -0.84 20.78 1.38
C ARG A 90 0.24 21.05 2.41
N TYR A 91 1.40 20.38 2.28
CA TYR A 91 2.55 20.63 3.15
C TYR A 91 3.13 22.01 2.87
N ASP A 92 3.37 22.33 1.59
CA ASP A 92 3.95 23.59 1.13
C ASP A 92 3.10 24.80 1.53
N GLU A 93 1.76 24.68 1.59
CA GLU A 93 0.85 25.72 2.10
C GLU A 93 1.16 26.15 3.54
N ARG A 94 1.58 25.22 4.39
CA ARG A 94 1.90 25.49 5.81
C ARG A 94 3.39 25.66 6.05
N HIS A 95 4.20 25.28 5.07
CA HIS A 95 5.65 25.30 5.19
C HIS A 95 6.18 26.71 4.94
N ARG A 96 6.98 27.22 5.89
CA ARG A 96 7.78 28.41 5.64
C ARG A 96 9.08 27.98 4.99
N THR A 97 9.26 28.32 3.72
CA THR A 97 10.54 28.11 3.03
C THR A 97 11.64 28.88 3.77
N VAL A 98 12.66 28.16 4.24
CA VAL A 98 13.86 28.75 4.87
C VAL A 98 15.09 28.34 4.06
N SER A 99 15.91 29.30 3.68
CA SER A 99 17.21 29.09 3.05
C SER A 99 18.32 29.50 4.00
N TYR A 100 19.35 28.67 4.14
CA TYR A 100 20.52 28.94 4.98
C TYR A 100 21.76 29.17 4.12
N GLN A 101 22.65 30.04 4.58
CA GLN A 101 23.97 30.27 4.00
C GLN A 101 25.07 29.71 4.90
N GLU A 102 26.26 29.52 4.32
CA GLU A 102 27.42 29.11 5.10
C GLU A 102 27.72 30.14 6.20
N GLY A 103 27.80 29.67 7.45
CA GLY A 103 28.00 30.50 8.64
C GLY A 103 26.73 30.82 9.43
N ASP A 104 25.53 30.48 8.93
CA ASP A 104 24.29 30.67 9.66
C ASP A 104 24.17 29.74 10.88
N LEU A 105 23.78 30.30 12.02
CA LEU A 105 23.48 29.54 13.23
C LEU A 105 22.05 29.01 13.18
N VAL A 106 21.89 27.69 13.32
CA VAL A 106 20.58 27.02 13.31
C VAL A 106 20.33 26.25 14.61
N TRP A 107 19.07 26.22 15.03
CA TRP A 107 18.66 25.43 16.19
C TRP A 107 18.52 23.96 15.81
N ILE A 108 19.22 23.08 16.52
CA ILE A 108 19.08 21.63 16.40
C ILE A 108 18.05 21.16 17.42
N PHE A 109 17.00 20.48 16.95
CA PHE A 109 16.07 19.82 17.83
C PHE A 109 16.69 18.53 18.39
N THR A 110 17.06 18.54 19.67
CA THR A 110 17.54 17.38 20.42
C THR A 110 16.46 16.89 21.40
N PRO A 111 15.59 15.95 21.00
CA PRO A 111 14.59 15.40 21.92
C PRO A 111 15.27 14.58 23.02
N ILE A 112 15.02 14.95 24.28
CA ILE A 112 15.41 14.13 25.43
C ILE A 112 14.39 13.00 25.53
N ARG A 113 14.80 11.77 25.19
CA ARG A 113 13.98 10.57 25.43
C ARG A 113 13.85 10.37 26.94
N LYS A 114 12.61 10.41 27.45
CA LYS A 114 12.28 9.94 28.80
C LYS A 114 12.19 8.42 28.84
#